data_AF-A0A520YGE1-F1
#
_entry.id   AF-A0A520YGE1-F1
#
_cell.length_a   1.000
_cell.length_b   1.000
_cell.length_c   1.000
_cell.angle_alpha   90.00
_cell.angle_beta   90.00
_cell.angle_gamma   90.00
#
_symmetry.space_group_name_H-M   'P 1'
#
loop_
_entity.id
_entity.type
_entity.pdbx_description
1 polymer ?
#
loop_
_entity_poly.entity_id
_entity_poly.type
_entity_poly.pdbx_seq_one_letter_code
_entity_poly.pdbx_strand_id
1 'polypeptide(L)'
;MPRQQLNRALVALHRELESGAAIEAEDREALLQAVREIEEALSQGEPGDRPGEGGPLSKRMTELIEDFEASYPQFTEILRSVSESLANLGI
;
A
#
# COMPACT_ATOMS: atom_id res chain seq x y z
N MET A 1 -2.40 -16.03 -6.99
CA MET A 1 -1.27 -15.65 -6.11
C MET A 1 -1.14 -14.15 -5.83
N PRO A 2 -1.23 -13.20 -6.79
CA PRO A 2 -0.91 -11.79 -6.51
C PRO A 2 -1.79 -11.15 -5.42
N ARG A 3 -3.08 -11.49 -5.38
CA ARG A 3 -4.01 -11.03 -4.34
C ARG A 3 -3.69 -11.56 -2.92
N GLN A 4 -3.13 -12.77 -2.81
CA GLN A 4 -2.68 -13.31 -1.51
C GLN A 4 -1.39 -12.64 -1.03
N GLN A 5 -0.50 -12.27 -1.96
CA GLN A 5 0.72 -11.54 -1.65
C GLN A 5 0.41 -10.13 -1.17
N LEU A 6 -0.49 -9.43 -1.87
CA LEU A 6 -1.02 -8.14 -1.43
C LEU A 6 -1.61 -8.21 -0.01
N ASN A 7 -2.48 -9.19 0.25
CA ASN A 7 -3.08 -9.33 1.57
C ASN A 7 -2.03 -9.57 2.68
N ARG A 8 -0.99 -10.36 2.41
CA ARG A 8 0.12 -10.54 3.36
C ARG A 8 0.89 -9.24 3.62
N ALA A 9 1.14 -8.46 2.59
CA ALA A 9 1.82 -7.17 2.72
C ALA A 9 0.98 -6.15 3.51
N LEU A 10 -0.34 -6.10 3.27
CA LEU A 10 -1.26 -5.26 4.05
C LEU A 10 -1.33 -5.67 5.53
N VAL A 11 -1.35 -6.97 5.82
CA VAL A 11 -1.31 -7.46 7.21
C VAL A 11 0.02 -7.10 7.90
N ALA A 12 1.14 -7.18 7.18
CA ALA A 12 2.43 -6.75 7.71
C ALA A 12 2.45 -5.25 8.02
N LEU A 13 1.93 -4.42 7.10
CA LEU A 13 1.80 -2.98 7.29
C LEU A 13 0.94 -2.65 8.52
N HIS A 14 -0.22 -3.31 8.66
CA HIS A 14 -1.11 -3.08 9.80
C HIS A 14 -0.43 -3.43 11.12
N ARG A 15 0.27 -4.56 11.18
CA ARG A 15 1.02 -4.96 12.37
C ARG A 15 2.12 -3.97 12.73
N GLU A 16 2.84 -3.45 11.74
CA GLU A 16 3.88 -2.45 11.99
C GLU A 16 3.28 -1.17 12.58
N LEU A 17 2.13 -0.72 12.06
CA LEU A 17 1.37 0.44 12.55
C LEU A 17 0.74 0.23 13.94
N GLU A 18 0.46 -1.02 14.32
CA GLU A 18 -0.02 -1.40 15.65
C GLU A 18 1.11 -1.62 16.66
N SER A 19 2.31 -1.99 16.19
CA SER A 19 3.47 -2.29 17.04
C SER A 19 4.04 -1.06 17.77
N GLY A 20 3.49 0.13 17.49
CA GLY A 20 3.95 1.38 18.09
C GLY A 20 5.22 1.90 17.46
N ALA A 21 5.44 1.63 16.17
CA ALA A 21 6.49 2.27 15.41
C ALA A 21 6.44 3.79 15.64
N ALA A 22 7.61 4.43 15.77
CA ALA A 22 7.72 5.86 15.97
C ALA A 22 7.43 6.57 14.64
N ILE A 23 6.16 6.62 14.27
CA ILE A 23 5.61 7.28 13.10
C ILE A 23 4.69 8.40 13.57
N GLU A 24 4.74 9.55 12.91
CA GLU A 24 3.87 10.67 13.21
C GLU A 24 2.40 10.29 12.98
N ALA A 25 1.49 10.96 13.71
CA ALA A 25 0.07 10.64 13.64
C ALA A 25 -0.53 10.86 12.24
N GLU A 26 -0.05 11.88 11.52
CA GLU A 26 -0.46 12.20 10.15
C GLU A 26 -0.02 11.12 9.16
N ASP A 27 1.24 10.71 9.22
CA ASP A 27 1.82 9.63 8.42
C ASP A 27 1.09 8.29 8.67
N ARG A 28 0.77 8.00 9.94
CA ARG A 28 -0.01 6.83 10.33
C ARG A 28 -1.40 6.85 9.70
N GLU A 29 -2.07 8.00 9.72
CA GLU A 29 -3.41 8.15 9.15
C GLU A 29 -3.38 7.98 7.63
N ALA A 30 -2.38 8.56 6.95
CA ALA A 30 -2.19 8.42 5.51
C ALA A 30 -2.01 6.96 5.08
N LEU A 31 -1.22 6.19 5.83
CA LEU A 31 -1.03 4.75 5.59
C LEU A 31 -2.31 3.95 5.82
N LEU A 32 -3.03 4.22 6.92
CA LEU A 32 -4.30 3.54 7.21
C LEU A 32 -5.40 3.88 6.17
N GLN A 33 -5.37 5.08 5.61
CA GLN A 33 -6.26 5.45 4.53
C GLN A 33 -5.91 4.69 3.24
N ALA A 34 -4.62 4.64 2.86
CA ALA A 34 -4.18 3.88 1.68
C ALA A 34 -4.54 2.39 1.79
N VAL A 35 -4.37 1.77 2.96
CA VAL A 35 -4.79 0.39 3.21
C VAL A 35 -6.28 0.18 2.95
N ARG A 36 -7.13 1.07 3.48
CA ARG A 36 -8.58 0.98 3.31
C ARG A 36 -9.00 1.11 1.85
N GLU A 37 -8.44 2.06 1.13
CA GLU A 37 -8.74 2.25 -0.30
C GLU A 37 -8.35 1.03 -1.14
N ILE A 38 -7.23 0.39 -0.82
CA ILE A 38 -6.81 -0.87 -1.47
C ILE A 38 -7.80 -1.99 -1.15
N GLU A 39 -8.21 -2.15 0.11
CA GLU A 39 -9.19 -3.17 0.50
C GLU A 39 -10.55 -2.96 -0.15
N GLU A 40 -10.98 -1.71 -0.29
CA GLU A 40 -12.20 -1.32 -0.99
C GLU A 40 -12.10 -1.67 -2.48
N ALA A 41 -11.02 -1.29 -3.17
CA ALA A 41 -10.82 -1.63 -4.58
C ALA A 41 -10.79 -3.15 -4.82
N LEU A 42 -10.15 -3.91 -3.91
CA LEU A 42 -10.17 -5.37 -3.97
C LEU A 42 -11.57 -5.95 -3.78
N SER A 43 -12.40 -5.32 -2.96
CA SER A 43 -13.76 -5.78 -2.62
C SER A 43 -14.79 -5.42 -3.69
N GLN A 44 -14.68 -4.22 -4.28
CA GLN A 44 -15.53 -3.74 -5.37
C GLN A 44 -15.28 -4.52 -6.67
N GLY A 45 -14.10 -5.15 -6.82
CA GLY A 45 -13.76 -5.92 -8.01
C GLY A 45 -13.73 -5.08 -9.29
N GLU A 46 -13.68 -3.76 -9.16
CA GLU A 46 -13.57 -2.83 -10.28
C GLU A 46 -12.18 -2.98 -10.90
N PRO A 47 -12.10 -3.48 -12.15
CA PRO A 47 -10.86 -3.41 -12.89
C PRO A 47 -10.61 -1.93 -13.18
N GLY A 48 -9.59 -1.36 -12.54
CA GLY A 48 -9.07 -0.05 -12.91
C GLY A 48 -8.87 0.00 -14.42
N ASP A 49 -9.43 1.01 -15.05
CA ASP A 49 -9.44 1.23 -16.48
C ASP A 49 -8.01 1.13 -17.03
N ARG A 50 -7.77 0.09 -17.85
CA ARG A 50 -6.60 -0.16 -18.73
C ARG A 50 -5.38 -0.85 -18.10
N PRO A 51 -4.98 -2.03 -18.61
CA PRO A 51 -3.70 -2.64 -18.26
C PRO A 51 -2.55 -1.84 -18.87
N GLY A 52 -1.73 -1.18 -18.04
CA GLY A 52 -0.46 -0.59 -18.49
C GLY A 52 0.01 0.64 -17.72
N GLU A 53 -0.89 1.41 -17.14
CA GLU A 53 -0.56 2.48 -16.19
C GLU A 53 -1.00 1.98 -14.82
N GLY A 54 -0.05 1.65 -13.93
CA GLY A 54 -0.37 1.30 -12.54
C GLY A 54 -1.45 2.25 -12.01
N GLY A 55 -2.53 1.70 -11.49
CA GLY A 55 -3.74 2.46 -11.22
C GLY A 55 -3.53 3.52 -10.14
N PRO A 56 -4.57 4.31 -9.82
CA PRO A 56 -4.46 5.41 -8.87
C PRO A 56 -3.88 4.97 -7.50
N LEU A 57 -4.12 3.72 -7.10
CA LEU A 57 -3.57 3.16 -5.86
C LEU A 57 -2.08 2.86 -5.96
N SER A 58 -1.62 2.32 -7.08
CA SER A 58 -0.19 2.11 -7.34
C SER A 58 0.60 3.42 -7.35
N LYS A 59 0.04 4.51 -7.91
CA LYS A 59 0.66 5.84 -7.88
C LYS A 59 0.77 6.39 -6.46
N ARG A 60 -0.34 6.36 -5.71
CA ARG A 60 -0.34 6.78 -4.30
C ARG A 60 0.66 6.00 -3.45
N MET A 61 0.79 4.70 -3.69
CA MET A 61 1.77 3.88 -2.97
C MET A 61 3.22 4.30 -3.30
N THR A 62 3.49 4.67 -4.55
CA THR A 62 4.81 5.19 -4.96
C THR A 62 5.14 6.51 -4.26
N GLU A 63 4.18 7.43 -4.17
CA GLU A 63 4.36 8.70 -3.44
C GLU A 63 4.66 8.45 -1.95
N LEU A 64 3.91 7.57 -1.30
CA LEU A 64 4.16 7.19 0.09
C LEU A 64 5.53 6.52 0.27
N ILE A 65 6.01 5.74 -0.70
CA ILE A 65 7.36 5.15 -0.64
C ILE A 65 8.43 6.24 -0.65
N GLU A 66 8.29 7.24 -1.51
CA GLU A 66 9.23 8.37 -1.62
C GLU A 66 9.25 9.21 -0.34
N ASP A 67 8.08 9.51 0.23
CA ASP A 67 7.96 10.27 1.48
C ASP A 67 8.56 9.51 2.67
N PHE A 68 8.45 8.19 2.69
CA PHE A 68 8.85 7.35 3.82
C PHE A 68 10.27 6.81 3.71
N GLU A 69 10.92 6.86 2.53
CA GLU A 69 12.26 6.28 2.31
C GLU A 69 13.32 6.87 3.25
N ALA A 70 13.24 8.16 3.57
CA ALA A 70 14.19 8.82 4.45
C ALA A 70 13.85 8.67 5.94
N SER A 71 12.57 8.73 6.29
CA SER A 71 12.11 8.81 7.69
C SER A 71 11.76 7.45 8.29
N TYR A 72 11.32 6.50 7.46
CA TYR A 72 10.67 5.26 7.90
C TYR A 72 11.06 4.04 7.04
N PRO A 73 12.35 3.63 7.01
CA PRO A 73 12.85 2.61 6.07
C PRO A 73 12.14 1.25 6.19
N GLN A 74 11.70 0.90 7.40
CA GLN A 74 10.96 -0.34 7.66
C GLN A 74 9.60 -0.39 6.96
N PHE A 75 8.95 0.76 6.81
CA PHE A 75 7.68 0.87 6.08
C PHE A 75 7.91 0.87 4.58
N THR A 76 8.97 1.52 4.10
CA THR A 76 9.33 1.57 2.67
C THR A 76 9.37 0.18 2.02
N GLU A 77 9.98 -0.81 2.69
CA GLU A 77 10.06 -2.18 2.15
C GLU A 77 8.69 -2.86 2.07
N ILE A 78 7.82 -2.62 3.06
CA ILE A 78 6.45 -3.15 3.06
C ILE A 78 5.64 -2.47 1.95
N LEU A 79 5.74 -1.14 1.81
CA LEU A 79 5.04 -0.35 0.82
C LEU A 79 5.46 -0.71 -0.60
N ARG A 80 6.76 -0.97 -0.85
CA ARG A 80 7.24 -1.50 -2.14
C ARG A 80 6.57 -2.83 -2.49
N SER A 81 6.47 -3.75 -1.54
CA SER A 81 5.79 -5.03 -1.75
C SER A 81 4.30 -4.86 -2.06
N VAL A 82 3.63 -3.89 -1.42
CA VAL A 82 2.24 -3.51 -1.72
C VAL A 82 2.15 -2.95 -3.14
N SER A 83 3.00 -1.98 -3.51
CA SER A 83 3.03 -1.34 -4.84
C SER A 83 3.23 -2.35 -5.96
N GLU A 84 4.21 -3.25 -5.83
CA GLU A 84 4.44 -4.32 -6.81
C GLU A 84 3.22 -5.24 -6.95
N SER A 85 2.56 -5.56 -5.83
CA SER A 85 1.37 -6.41 -5.85
C SER A 85 0.18 -5.70 -6.51
N LEU A 86 0.00 -4.40 -6.31
CA LEU A 86 -1.02 -3.58 -6.97
C LEU A 86 -0.77 -3.48 -8.47
N ALA A 87 0.47 -3.20 -8.88
CA ALA A 87 0.87 -3.16 -10.28
C ALA A 87 0.62 -4.50 -10.99
N ASN A 88 0.91 -5.62 -10.33
CA ASN A 88 0.61 -6.96 -10.83
C ASN A 88 -0.89 -7.26 -10.94
N LEU A 89 -1.73 -6.57 -10.18
CA LEU A 89 -3.20 -6.68 -10.25
C LEU A 89 -3.82 -5.66 -11.23
N GLY A 90 -3.05 -4.68 -11.69
CA GLY A 90 -3.51 -3.63 -12.61
C GLY A 90 -4.42 -2.59 -11.94
N ILE A 91 -4.20 -2.28 -10.66
CA ILE A 91 -4.98 -1.34 -9.85
C ILE A 91 -4.12 -0.28 -9.14
#